data_AF-A0AA97G8P1-F1
#
_entry.id   AF-A0AA97G8P1-F1
#
_cell.length_a   1.000
_cell.length_b   1.000
_cell.length_c   1.000
_cell.angle_alpha   90.00
_cell.angle_beta   90.00
_cell.angle_gamma   90.00
#
_symmetry.space_group_name_H-M   'P 1'
#
loop_
_entity.id
_entity.type
_entity.pdbx_description
1 polymer ?
#
loop_
_entity_poly.entity_id
_entity_poly.type
_entity_poly.pdbx_seq_one_letter_code
_entity_poly.pdbx_strand_id
1 'polypeptide(L)'
;MDELDKYVGTHYTIVYCKGAKESLDEVLAKHAPQPMKSNKLKAQMRSLLVRLADGHRMTKENFPKEGDLPDGSKFRAIKKIPLRAYLWRSKKYPGKCFISHFIYKDFQKLKAQDITKVCNNWREIEEGDGL
;
A
#
# COMPACT_ATOMS: atom_id res chain seq x y z
N MET A 1 6.92 -4.23 21.40
CA MET A 1 5.85 -4.44 20.42
C MET A 1 5.74 -3.14 19.66
N ASP A 2 6.30 -3.07 18.45
CA ASP A 2 6.28 -1.84 17.65
C ASP A 2 4.84 -1.59 17.19
N GLU A 3 4.21 -0.50 17.64
CA GLU A 3 2.89 -0.11 17.16
C GLU A 3 3.00 0.22 15.66
N LEU A 4 2.25 -0.52 14.83
CA LEU A 4 2.18 -0.21 13.40
C LEU A 4 1.53 1.16 13.20
N ASP A 5 2.19 1.99 12.40
CA ASP A 5 1.66 3.30 12.03
C ASP A 5 0.35 3.14 11.25
N LYS A 6 -0.63 4.02 11.49
CA LYS A 6 -1.97 3.90 10.93
C LYS A 6 -2.61 5.25 10.64
N TYR A 7 -3.52 5.24 9.67
CA TYR A 7 -4.42 6.34 9.36
C TYR A 7 -5.86 5.83 9.48
N VAL A 8 -6.64 6.44 10.36
CA VAL A 8 -8.05 6.08 10.59
C VAL A 8 -8.93 6.99 9.76
N GLY A 9 -9.62 6.43 8.77
CA GLY A 9 -10.70 7.11 8.05
C GLY A 9 -12.06 6.72 8.59
N THR A 10 -13.11 7.28 7.98
CA THR A 10 -14.51 7.03 8.36
C THR A 10 -15.00 5.62 8.04
N HIS A 11 -14.35 4.88 7.13
CA HIS A 11 -14.77 3.55 6.69
C HIS A 11 -13.70 2.46 6.86
N TYR A 12 -12.43 2.78 6.58
CA TYR A 12 -11.30 1.87 6.76
C TYR A 12 -10.21 2.52 7.63
N THR A 13 -9.54 1.70 8.43
CA THR A 13 -8.22 2.00 8.98
C THR A 13 -7.15 1.50 8.02
N ILE A 14 -6.29 2.40 7.55
CA ILE A 14 -5.10 2.07 6.78
C ILE A 14 -3.96 1.81 7.74
N VAL A 15 -3.37 0.62 7.70
CA VAL A 15 -2.23 0.24 8.53
C VAL A 15 -1.01 0.05 7.64
N TYR A 16 0.13 0.62 8.03
CA TYR A 16 1.40 0.46 7.33
C TYR A 16 2.11 -0.76 7.89
N CYS A 17 2.43 -1.74 7.05
CA CYS A 17 3.30 -2.84 7.46
C CYS A 17 4.69 -2.32 7.84
N LYS A 18 5.43 -3.11 8.61
CA LYS A 18 6.83 -2.81 8.94
C LYS A 18 7.64 -2.55 7.65
N GLY A 19 8.38 -1.46 7.61
CA GLY A 19 9.18 -1.07 6.43
C GLY A 19 8.38 -0.37 5.32
N ALA A 20 7.07 -0.21 5.45
CA ALA A 20 6.26 0.39 4.39
C ALA A 20 6.53 1.89 4.23
N LYS A 21 6.62 2.67 5.32
CA LYS A 21 6.89 4.11 5.23
C LYS A 21 8.31 4.38 4.72
N GLU A 22 9.26 3.59 5.19
CA GLU A 22 10.65 3.60 4.76
C GLU A 22 10.75 3.35 3.25
N SER A 23 10.00 2.37 2.72
CA SER A 23 9.97 2.12 1.28
C SER A 23 9.44 3.30 0.46
N LEU A 24 8.55 4.14 1.02
CA LEU A 24 8.10 5.37 0.35
C LEU A 24 9.23 6.38 0.28
N ASP A 25 9.95 6.57 1.39
CA ASP A 25 11.07 7.51 1.46
C ASP A 25 12.23 7.08 0.55
N GLU A 26 12.60 5.81 0.57
CA GLU A 26 13.62 5.23 -0.32
C GLU A 26 13.28 5.42 -1.80
N VAL A 27 12.03 5.10 -2.18
CA VAL A 27 11.55 5.26 -3.55
C VAL A 27 11.62 6.71 -4.00
N LEU A 28 11.19 7.65 -3.15
CA LEU A 28 11.17 9.06 -3.50
C LEU A 28 12.57 9.67 -3.52
N ALA A 29 13.44 9.29 -2.60
CA ALA A 29 14.84 9.70 -2.61
C ALA A 29 15.54 9.25 -3.91
N LYS A 30 15.27 8.03 -4.37
CA LYS A 30 15.88 7.47 -5.58
C LYS A 30 15.33 8.06 -6.87
N HIS A 31 14.01 8.24 -6.99
CA HIS A 31 13.36 8.55 -8.28
C HIS A 31 12.78 9.97 -8.38
N ALA A 32 12.64 10.68 -7.26
CA ALA A 32 12.14 12.05 -7.21
C ALA A 32 12.89 12.87 -6.13
N PRO A 33 14.23 12.98 -6.19
CA PRO A 33 15.04 13.57 -5.12
C PRO A 33 14.75 15.06 -4.89
N GLN A 34 14.18 15.77 -5.87
CA GLN A 34 13.81 17.17 -5.72
C GLN A 34 12.70 17.31 -4.65
N PRO A 35 12.90 18.09 -3.58
CA PRO A 35 11.94 18.19 -2.47
C PRO A 35 10.53 18.57 -2.92
N MET A 36 10.41 19.52 -3.84
CA MET A 36 9.11 19.96 -4.37
C MET A 36 8.36 18.82 -5.09
N LYS A 37 9.06 18.00 -5.88
CA LYS A 37 8.47 16.87 -6.61
C LYS A 37 8.09 15.73 -5.66
N SER A 38 8.97 15.39 -4.72
CA SER A 38 8.73 14.39 -3.68
C SER A 38 7.51 14.75 -2.82
N ASN A 39 7.46 16.00 -2.31
CA ASN A 39 6.36 16.48 -1.48
C ASN A 39 5.02 16.47 -2.22
N LYS A 40 5.02 16.85 -3.51
CA LYS A 40 3.82 16.77 -4.36
C LYS A 40 3.32 15.32 -4.51
N LEU A 41 4.22 14.36 -4.76
CA LEU A 41 3.85 12.95 -4.87
C LEU A 41 3.34 12.39 -3.54
N LYS A 42 3.99 12.70 -2.42
CA LYS A 42 3.53 12.31 -1.08
C LYS A 42 2.14 12.85 -0.79
N ALA A 43 1.89 14.13 -1.03
CA ALA A 43 0.60 14.77 -0.79
C ALA A 43 -0.52 14.14 -1.64
N GLN A 44 -0.24 13.87 -2.92
CA GLN A 44 -1.21 13.23 -3.81
C GLN A 44 -1.50 11.77 -3.42
N MET A 45 -0.47 11.01 -3.04
CA MET A 45 -0.64 9.65 -2.54
C MET A 45 -1.45 9.64 -1.23
N ARG A 46 -1.15 10.56 -0.31
CA ARG A 46 -1.90 10.74 0.93
C ARG A 46 -3.37 11.05 0.64
N SER A 47 -3.67 11.94 -0.30
CA SER A 47 -5.06 12.24 -0.70
C SER A 47 -5.80 11.00 -1.20
N LEU A 48 -5.15 10.13 -1.98
CA LEU A 48 -5.76 8.86 -2.42
C LEU A 48 -5.97 7.88 -1.26
N LEU A 49 -5.04 7.84 -0.30
CA LEU A 49 -5.17 7.02 0.90
C LEU A 49 -6.32 7.48 1.81
N VAL A 50 -6.45 8.80 2.01
CA VAL A 50 -7.59 9.40 2.73
C VAL A 50 -8.89 9.01 2.03
N ARG A 51 -8.97 9.18 0.71
CA ARG A 51 -10.16 8.80 -0.06
C ARG A 51 -10.50 7.32 0.09
N LEU A 52 -9.51 6.43 0.05
CA LEU A 52 -9.73 5.02 0.30
C LEU A 52 -10.26 4.80 1.72
N ALA A 53 -9.61 5.39 2.72
CA ALA A 53 -9.97 5.25 4.13
C ALA A 53 -11.39 5.76 4.44
N ASP A 54 -11.86 6.79 3.74
CA ASP A 54 -13.21 7.30 3.87
C ASP A 54 -14.24 6.56 3.01
N GLY A 55 -13.85 5.47 2.37
CA GLY A 55 -14.77 4.62 1.61
C GLY A 55 -15.21 5.21 0.27
N HIS A 56 -14.54 6.27 -0.22
CA HIS A 56 -14.87 6.82 -1.53
C HIS A 56 -14.65 5.80 -2.65
N ARG A 57 -15.51 5.87 -3.67
CA ARG A 57 -15.37 5.03 -4.86
C ARG A 57 -14.03 5.31 -5.56
N MET A 58 -13.20 4.27 -5.66
CA MET A 58 -11.93 4.30 -6.38
C MET A 58 -12.10 3.80 -7.81
N THR A 59 -11.49 4.46 -8.78
CA THR A 59 -11.52 4.02 -10.19
C THR A 59 -10.65 2.78 -10.39
N LYS A 60 -10.96 1.97 -11.40
CA LYS A 60 -10.12 0.81 -11.78
C LYS A 60 -8.70 1.23 -12.19
N GLU A 61 -8.54 2.46 -12.68
CA GLU A 61 -7.23 3.03 -13.01
C GLU A 61 -6.40 3.31 -11.76
N ASN A 62 -7.00 3.91 -10.73
CA ASN A 62 -6.29 4.29 -9.51
C ASN A 62 -6.22 3.16 -8.47
N PHE A 63 -7.08 2.14 -8.54
CA PHE A 63 -7.13 1.05 -7.55
C PHE A 63 -7.42 -0.35 -8.14
N PRO A 64 -6.64 -0.81 -9.15
CA PRO A 64 -6.82 -2.13 -9.74
C PRO A 64 -6.34 -3.26 -8.82
N LYS A 65 -6.82 -4.47 -9.13
CA LYS A 65 -6.24 -5.73 -8.64
C LYS A 65 -4.90 -5.96 -9.36
N GLU A 66 -3.86 -6.38 -8.63
CA GLU A 66 -2.51 -6.55 -9.19
C GLU A 66 -2.04 -8.01 -9.14
N GLY A 67 -2.42 -8.78 -8.12
CA GLY A 67 -2.03 -10.18 -8.02
C GLY A 67 -2.81 -10.93 -6.93
N ASP A 68 -2.47 -12.21 -6.80
CA ASP A 68 -3.08 -13.14 -5.84
C ASP A 68 -2.40 -13.08 -4.47
N LEU A 69 -3.21 -13.28 -3.44
CA LEU A 69 -2.80 -13.54 -2.06
C LEU A 69 -2.91 -15.05 -1.78
N PRO A 70 -2.26 -15.56 -0.71
CA PRO A 70 -2.25 -17.00 -0.41
C PRO A 70 -3.63 -17.63 -0.23
N ASP A 71 -4.63 -16.87 0.22
CA ASP A 71 -6.01 -17.32 0.39
C ASP A 71 -6.87 -17.25 -0.89
N GLY A 72 -6.25 -16.97 -2.05
CA GLY A 72 -6.91 -16.78 -3.33
C GLY A 72 -7.63 -15.43 -3.49
N SER A 73 -7.58 -14.55 -2.47
CA SER A 73 -8.02 -13.17 -2.63
C SER A 73 -6.99 -12.36 -3.42
N LYS A 74 -7.28 -11.08 -3.69
CA LYS A 74 -6.43 -10.24 -4.54
C LYS A 74 -5.89 -9.06 -3.76
N PHE A 75 -4.59 -8.82 -3.88
CA PHE A 75 -4.02 -7.52 -3.50
C PHE A 75 -4.20 -6.50 -4.63
N ARG A 76 -4.07 -5.23 -4.28
CA ARG A 76 -4.35 -4.08 -5.13
C ARG A 76 -3.20 -3.09 -5.08
N ALA A 77 -3.21 -2.14 -6.02
CA ALA A 77 -2.33 -0.98 -5.96
C ALA A 77 -3.13 0.32 -5.93
N ILE A 78 -2.82 1.23 -5.02
CA ILE A 78 -3.15 2.65 -5.23
C ILE A 78 -2.13 3.22 -6.21
N LYS A 79 -2.60 3.77 -7.34
CA LYS A 79 -1.76 4.35 -8.38
C LYS A 79 -1.77 5.87 -8.30
N LYS A 80 -0.61 6.46 -8.06
CA LYS A 80 -0.31 7.85 -8.41
C LYS A 80 0.90 7.83 -9.33
N ILE A 81 0.64 7.58 -10.61
CA ILE A 81 1.67 7.26 -11.60
C ILE A 81 2.83 8.26 -11.50
N PRO A 82 4.08 7.77 -11.36
CA PRO A 82 4.51 6.35 -11.39
C PRO A 82 4.62 5.66 -10.01
N LEU A 83 4.29 6.35 -8.91
CA LEU A 83 4.29 5.80 -7.55
C LEU A 83 3.09 4.86 -7.34
N ARG A 84 3.32 3.71 -6.68
CA ARG A 84 2.24 2.82 -6.22
C ARG A 84 2.41 2.40 -4.78
N ALA A 85 1.30 2.22 -4.10
CA ALA A 85 1.22 1.55 -2.80
C ALA A 85 0.53 0.20 -3.00
N TYR A 86 1.24 -0.92 -2.75
CA TYR A 86 0.62 -2.23 -2.78
C TYR A 86 -0.03 -2.54 -1.44
N LEU A 87 -1.29 -2.98 -1.49
CA LEU A 87 -2.10 -3.18 -0.30
C LEU A 87 -3.18 -4.23 -0.47
N TRP A 88 -3.72 -4.74 0.63
CA TRP A 88 -4.90 -5.60 0.63
C TRP A 88 -5.95 -5.12 1.63
N ARG A 89 -7.18 -5.61 1.44
CA ARG A 89 -8.25 -5.47 2.42
C ARG A 89 -8.25 -6.73 3.27
N SER A 90 -8.21 -6.56 4.57
CA SER A 90 -8.13 -7.68 5.49
C SER A 90 -9.44 -8.44 5.57
N LYS A 91 -9.35 -9.77 5.65
CA LYS A 91 -10.50 -10.62 6.00
C LYS A 91 -10.50 -10.91 7.50
N LYS A 92 -9.33 -11.09 8.12
CA LYS A 92 -9.21 -11.33 9.57
C LYS A 92 -9.58 -10.12 10.40
N TYR A 93 -9.24 -8.91 9.93
CA TYR A 93 -9.52 -7.65 10.61
C TYR A 93 -10.44 -6.78 9.76
N PRO A 94 -11.77 -7.00 9.81
CA PRO A 94 -12.74 -6.19 9.08
C PRO A 94 -12.52 -4.69 9.29
N GLY A 95 -12.65 -3.91 8.21
CA GLY A 95 -12.40 -2.47 8.25
C GLY A 95 -10.92 -2.09 8.19
N LYS A 96 -9.97 -3.03 8.11
CA LYS A 96 -8.54 -2.70 7.93
C LYS A 96 -8.06 -2.92 6.49
N CYS A 97 -7.25 -2.01 6.01
CA CYS A 97 -6.44 -2.17 4.80
C CYS A 97 -4.96 -2.09 5.19
N PHE A 98 -4.14 -2.99 4.68
CA PHE A 98 -2.71 -3.03 5.00
C PHE A 98 -1.89 -2.65 3.80
N ILE A 99 -1.05 -1.61 3.95
CA ILE A 99 -0.05 -1.23 2.95
C ILE A 99 1.20 -2.05 3.19
N SER A 100 1.54 -2.93 2.25
CA SER A 100 2.77 -3.72 2.31
C SER A 100 4.00 -2.84 2.09
N HIS A 101 4.03 -2.10 0.98
CA HIS A 101 5.15 -1.24 0.61
C HIS A 101 4.79 -0.33 -0.57
N PHE A 102 5.69 0.62 -0.86
CA PHE A 102 5.61 1.53 -2.00
C PHE A 102 6.65 1.19 -3.05
N ILE A 103 6.33 1.46 -4.32
CA ILE A 103 7.24 1.29 -5.45
C ILE A 103 7.16 2.48 -6.42
N TYR A 104 8.25 2.75 -7.13
CA TYR A 104 8.23 3.52 -8.37
C TYR A 104 8.23 2.54 -9.53
N LYS A 105 7.23 2.59 -10.41
CA LYS A 105 7.23 1.71 -11.59
C LYS A 105 7.82 2.41 -12.79
N ASP A 106 9.11 2.18 -12.93
CA ASP A 106 9.91 2.41 -14.13
C ASP A 106 10.05 1.12 -14.99
N PHE A 107 9.32 0.06 -14.64
CA PHE A 107 9.32 -1.23 -15.33
C PHE A 107 7.94 -1.60 -15.88
N GLN A 108 7.86 -2.47 -16.88
CA GLN A 108 6.59 -2.80 -17.54
C GLN A 108 5.74 -3.80 -16.74
N LYS A 109 6.34 -4.89 -16.26
CA LYS A 109 5.64 -6.02 -15.61
C LYS A 109 5.77 -5.97 -14.09
N LEU A 110 4.77 -6.45 -13.37
CA LEU A 110 4.84 -6.63 -11.92
C LEU A 110 6.01 -7.56 -11.57
N LYS A 111 6.86 -7.18 -10.62
CA LYS A 111 8.02 -7.98 -10.23
C LYS A 111 7.58 -9.09 -9.28
N ALA A 112 8.11 -10.29 -9.49
CA ALA A 112 7.85 -11.43 -8.60
C ALA A 112 8.24 -11.13 -7.14
N GLN A 113 9.32 -10.36 -6.93
CA GLN A 113 9.75 -9.94 -5.60
C GLN A 113 8.70 -9.07 -4.87
N ASP A 114 8.01 -8.17 -5.58
CA ASP A 114 6.94 -7.36 -4.99
C ASP A 114 5.76 -8.26 -4.57
N ILE A 115 5.41 -9.26 -5.39
CA ILE A 115 4.37 -10.25 -5.07
C ILE A 115 4.77 -11.02 -3.81
N THR A 116 5.98 -11.58 -3.78
CA THR A 116 6.49 -12.32 -2.61
C THR A 116 6.45 -11.45 -1.35
N LYS A 117 6.86 -10.19 -1.43
CA LYS A 117 6.84 -9.26 -0.29
C LYS A 117 5.41 -8.99 0.20
N VAL A 118 4.45 -8.76 -0.69
CA VAL A 118 3.03 -8.60 -0.31
C VAL A 118 2.52 -9.87 0.37
N CYS A 119 2.78 -11.04 -0.20
CA CYS A 119 2.33 -12.32 0.36
C CYS A 119 2.95 -12.61 1.73
N ASN A 120 4.23 -12.31 1.93
CA ASN A 120 4.89 -12.50 3.23
C ASN A 120 4.28 -11.59 4.30
N ASN A 121 4.15 -10.29 4.03
CA ASN A 121 3.49 -9.36 4.95
C ASN A 121 2.04 -9.77 5.25
N TRP A 122 1.34 -10.28 4.23
CA TRP A 122 -0.02 -10.80 4.39
C TRP A 122 -0.04 -11.99 5.35
N ARG A 123 0.86 -12.97 5.20
CA ARG A 123 0.94 -14.14 6.08
C ARG A 123 1.23 -13.73 7.51
N GLU A 124 2.21 -12.84 7.71
CA GLU A 124 2.57 -12.34 9.04
C GLU A 124 1.36 -11.77 9.79
N ILE A 125 0.50 -11.02 9.10
CA ILE A 125 -0.65 -10.34 9.71
C ILE A 125 -1.90 -11.22 9.78
N GLU A 126 -2.22 -11.94 8.70
CA GLU A 126 -3.48 -12.66 8.56
C GLU A 126 -3.37 -14.09 9.11
N GLU A 127 -2.23 -14.76 8.96
CA GLU A 127 -1.99 -16.10 9.52
C GLU A 127 -1.37 -16.02 10.93
N GLY A 128 -0.54 -15.02 11.20
CA GLY A 128 0.09 -14.82 12.51
C GLY A 128 -0.86 -14.27 13.58
N ASP A 129 -0.46 -14.32 14.85
CA ASP A 129 -1.29 -13.96 16.01
C ASP A 129 -1.37 -12.44 16.30
N GLY A 130 -0.76 -11.57 15.49
CA GLY A 130 -0.48 -10.20 15.90
C GLY A 130 -0.83 -9.11 14.88
N LEU A 131 -1.74 -8.22 15.31
CA LEU A 131 -1.67 -6.79 15.05
C LEU A 131 -1.59 -6.06 16.39
#